data_AF-A0A938IT87-F1
#
_entry.id   AF-A0A938IT87-F1
#
_cell.length_a   1.000
_cell.length_b   1.000
_cell.length_c   1.000
_cell.angle_alpha   90.00
_cell.angle_beta   90.00
_cell.angle_gamma   90.00
#
_symmetry.space_group_name_H-M   'P 1'
#
loop_
_entity.id
_entity.type
_entity.pdbx_description
1 polymer ?
#
loop_
_entity_poly.entity_id
_entity_poly.type
_entity_poly.pdbx_seq_one_letter_code
_entity_poly.pdbx_strand_id
1 'polypeptide(L)'
;MQNLKLIAWQNSVFKLTLDFSGVAAIYDLPNCIIRMQMRQAPFSPVIHEWSTAVDNIIYNVAAKLATFVAPVKDVINFSGDYKADIIIELPNGAPVVEATADITFRKGVTRTTPYSTETDTAGIFDTVEIVSSFNAGDRLLAPPTPTGNAEMIALMSAAWFDFRDVSTLYQTSDTSTPVTTSGQTLGRVSDKTGNGRHALQATAANRPQWKKKSGSRYARSDGVDDFMSINMTGVVSAYVIVQNRHGWMLSGPQYMGGATGWRIPLNEPEQIIVRETAFSDAEIVVLNAYFSVPRQYAIFTSYSTTAFHNIAGPSAPYQITYKGENGLTYQTTANGQSVDVGAQGLTAPITVLYPDVIRTDNSATRIYFYGNGFAGLIPSMQVSSLSEFACGDNQLAGSLPSFPASLTAFSCYNLQLAGSLPILPASLTYYSGANNLLTGYLGTSISIQFGSVYLGFNNLSQAAVDAILVQLAAAGKNSGTRVCDLSGAGNAAPSATGLTAKTTLLGLGWTVTTN
;
A
#
# COMPACT_ATOMS: atom_id res chain seq x y z
N MET A 1 2.25 21.23 3.48
CA MET A 1 1.73 22.22 4.45
C MET A 1 1.30 23.44 3.65
N GLN A 2 0.02 23.76 3.62
CA GLN A 2 -0.50 24.95 2.94
C GLN A 2 -1.26 25.76 3.99
N ASN A 3 -0.91 27.04 4.15
CA ASN A 3 -1.42 27.90 5.22
C ASN A 3 -2.62 28.72 4.73
N LEU A 4 -3.79 28.55 5.33
CA LEU A 4 -4.91 29.46 5.16
C LEU A 4 -4.59 30.77 5.91
N LYS A 5 -4.29 31.85 5.17
CA LYS A 5 -4.00 33.15 5.77
C LYS A 5 -5.31 33.91 6.05
N LEU A 6 -5.42 34.36 7.28
CA LEU A 6 -6.53 35.14 7.80
C LEU A 6 -6.26 36.65 7.62
N ILE A 7 -7.20 37.37 7.01
CA ILE A 7 -7.16 38.83 6.89
C ILE A 7 -8.50 39.38 7.40
N ALA A 8 -8.49 40.21 8.45
CA ALA A 8 -9.70 40.82 9.00
C ALA A 8 -9.67 42.35 8.89
N TRP A 9 -10.82 42.98 8.56
CA TRP A 9 -11.37 44.25 9.14
C TRP A 9 -12.46 44.96 8.26
N GLN A 10 -13.59 45.38 8.87
CA GLN A 10 -14.13 46.76 8.94
C GLN A 10 -15.47 46.83 9.73
N ASN A 11 -15.81 48.03 10.23
CA ASN A 11 -16.88 48.36 11.17
C ASN A 11 -18.29 47.90 10.76
N SER A 12 -19.09 47.55 11.77
CA SER A 12 -20.53 47.23 11.71
C SER A 12 -20.88 45.82 11.18
N VAL A 13 -19.94 45.08 10.58
CA VAL A 13 -20.22 43.80 9.90
C VAL A 13 -19.12 42.79 10.25
N PHE A 14 -19.46 41.53 10.51
CA PHE A 14 -18.43 40.49 10.66
C PHE A 14 -17.93 40.12 9.27
N LYS A 15 -16.61 40.24 9.05
CA LYS A 15 -15.95 39.92 7.78
C LYS A 15 -14.72 39.06 8.02
N LEU A 16 -14.72 37.85 7.47
CA LEU A 16 -13.61 36.90 7.53
C LEU A 16 -13.15 36.59 6.11
N THR A 17 -11.88 36.86 5.78
CA THR A 17 -11.32 36.47 4.47
C THR A 17 -10.32 35.35 4.64
N LEU A 18 -10.51 34.27 3.86
CA LEU A 18 -9.64 33.10 3.81
C LEU A 18 -9.06 32.91 2.40
N ASP A 19 -7.80 32.47 2.35
CA ASP A 19 -7.05 32.20 1.12
C ASP A 19 -6.99 30.69 0.80
N PHE A 20 -7.66 30.30 -0.29
CA PHE A 20 -7.76 28.90 -0.75
C PHE A 20 -6.74 28.55 -1.85
N SER A 21 -5.80 29.45 -2.17
CA SER A 21 -4.77 29.19 -3.20
C SER A 21 -4.02 27.88 -2.96
N GLY A 22 -3.84 27.49 -1.71
CA GLY A 22 -3.14 26.27 -1.33
C GLY A 22 -3.91 24.96 -1.47
N VAL A 23 -5.22 25.02 -1.69
CA VAL A 23 -6.07 23.84 -1.93
C VAL A 23 -6.69 23.84 -3.34
N ALA A 24 -6.45 24.89 -4.12
CA ALA A 24 -6.96 25.05 -5.48
C ALA A 24 -6.42 24.02 -6.49
N ALA A 25 -5.32 23.31 -6.16
CA ALA A 25 -4.79 22.20 -6.95
C ALA A 25 -5.44 20.85 -6.61
N ILE A 26 -6.18 20.79 -5.49
CA ILE A 26 -6.82 19.58 -4.96
C ILE A 26 -8.32 19.59 -5.30
N TYR A 27 -8.93 20.76 -5.20
CA TYR A 27 -10.37 20.94 -5.43
C TYR A 27 -10.64 21.81 -6.65
N ASP A 28 -11.65 21.43 -7.42
CA ASP A 28 -12.23 22.26 -8.48
C ASP A 28 -13.13 23.34 -7.84
N LEU A 29 -12.50 24.30 -7.15
CA LEU A 29 -13.16 25.31 -6.32
C LEU A 29 -14.31 26.07 -7.02
N PRO A 30 -14.26 26.41 -8.32
CA PRO A 30 -15.39 27.02 -9.01
C PRO A 30 -16.67 26.18 -9.03
N ASN A 31 -16.55 24.85 -8.96
CA ASN A 31 -17.67 23.91 -8.98
C ASN A 31 -18.03 23.35 -7.58
N CYS A 32 -17.29 23.76 -6.55
CA CYS A 32 -17.55 23.39 -5.16
C CYS A 32 -18.39 24.47 -4.45
N ILE A 33 -19.10 24.10 -3.38
CA ILE A 33 -19.70 25.06 -2.45
C ILE A 33 -18.75 25.24 -1.27
N ILE A 34 -18.25 26.46 -1.07
CA ILE A 34 -17.46 26.78 0.11
C ILE A 34 -18.44 27.16 1.23
N ARG A 35 -18.28 26.56 2.40
CA ARG A 35 -19.18 26.73 3.55
C ARG A 35 -18.38 26.97 4.83
N MET A 36 -18.92 27.78 5.74
CA MET A 36 -18.43 27.91 7.11
C MET A 36 -19.59 27.67 8.07
N GLN A 37 -19.37 26.79 9.04
CA GLN A 37 -20.34 26.50 10.09
C GLN A 37 -19.76 26.87 11.46
N MET A 38 -20.53 27.61 12.24
CA MET A 38 -20.19 27.96 13.62
C MET A 38 -21.17 27.33 14.61
N ARG A 39 -20.62 26.79 15.68
CA ARG A 39 -21.37 26.24 16.82
C ARG A 39 -21.03 27.09 18.07
N GLN A 40 -21.90 27.17 19.12
CA GLN A 40 -21.61 27.67 20.51
C GLN A 40 -21.60 26.57 21.63
N ALA A 41 -20.69 26.65 22.63
CA ALA A 41 -20.36 25.53 23.55
C ALA A 41 -21.50 25.21 24.53
N PRO A 42 -21.69 23.94 24.97
CA PRO A 42 -20.97 22.72 24.60
C PRO A 42 -21.63 22.05 23.38
N PHE A 43 -20.93 22.03 22.24
CA PHE A 43 -21.55 22.18 20.92
C PHE A 43 -22.26 20.96 20.30
N SER A 44 -23.58 21.04 20.16
CA SER A 44 -24.43 20.80 18.98
C SER A 44 -25.82 21.35 19.35
N PRO A 45 -26.52 22.13 18.49
CA PRO A 45 -26.43 22.20 17.03
C PRO A 45 -25.63 23.40 16.45
N VAL A 46 -25.46 23.39 15.11
CA VAL A 46 -24.97 24.54 14.32
C VAL A 46 -25.96 25.69 14.46
N ILE A 47 -25.43 26.88 14.75
CA ILE A 47 -26.26 28.07 15.02
C ILE A 47 -26.02 29.18 14.01
N HIS A 48 -24.86 29.18 13.31
CA HIS A 48 -24.60 30.10 12.21
C HIS A 48 -23.92 29.39 11.03
N GLU A 49 -24.34 29.74 9.82
CA GLU A 49 -23.86 29.12 8.59
C GLU A 49 -23.73 30.14 7.45
N TRP A 50 -22.61 30.04 6.72
CA TRP A 50 -22.37 30.77 5.48
C TRP A 50 -22.00 29.80 4.37
N SER A 51 -22.50 30.02 3.17
CA SER A 51 -22.11 29.24 2.00
C SER A 51 -22.21 30.04 0.70
N THR A 52 -21.42 29.65 -0.31
CA THR A 52 -21.54 30.21 -1.67
C THR A 52 -22.85 29.81 -2.37
N ALA A 53 -23.66 28.93 -1.77
CA ALA A 53 -24.98 28.55 -2.26
C ALA A 53 -26.13 29.42 -1.71
N VAL A 54 -25.86 30.23 -0.67
CA VAL A 54 -26.85 31.11 0.00
C VAL A 54 -26.42 32.58 -0.11
N ASP A 55 -25.50 32.89 -1.03
CA ASP A 55 -25.02 34.23 -1.40
C ASP A 55 -24.52 35.12 -0.24
N ASN A 56 -24.10 34.50 0.87
CA ASN A 56 -23.51 35.21 2.03
C ASN A 56 -21.98 35.07 2.10
N ILE A 57 -21.37 34.62 0.99
CA ILE A 57 -19.92 34.58 0.76
C ILE A 57 -19.62 35.31 -0.55
N ILE A 58 -18.64 36.21 -0.51
CA ILE A 58 -18.04 36.80 -1.71
C ILE A 58 -16.80 35.97 -2.06
N TYR A 59 -16.90 35.12 -3.08
CA TYR A 59 -15.76 34.33 -3.57
C TYR A 59 -15.13 34.98 -4.80
N ASN A 60 -13.88 35.41 -4.67
CA ASN A 60 -13.08 35.90 -5.79
C ASN A 60 -12.33 34.72 -6.44
N VAL A 61 -12.88 34.23 -7.55
CA VAL A 61 -12.37 33.06 -8.28
C VAL A 61 -10.94 33.28 -8.81
N ALA A 62 -10.57 34.51 -9.18
CA ALA A 62 -9.25 34.83 -9.71
C ALA A 62 -8.19 34.89 -8.61
N ALA A 63 -8.54 35.46 -7.46
CA ALA A 63 -7.65 35.58 -6.30
C ALA A 63 -7.68 34.36 -5.35
N LYS A 64 -8.61 33.42 -5.56
CA LYS A 64 -8.86 32.26 -4.67
C LYS A 64 -9.17 32.67 -3.22
N LEU A 65 -9.82 33.82 -3.04
CA LEU A 65 -10.19 34.35 -1.74
C LEU A 65 -11.69 34.19 -1.48
N ALA A 66 -12.07 33.58 -0.36
CA ALA A 66 -13.46 33.55 0.09
C ALA A 66 -13.64 34.51 1.27
N THR A 67 -14.62 35.40 1.16
CA THR A 67 -14.94 36.40 2.17
C THR A 67 -16.33 36.12 2.74
N PHE A 68 -16.38 35.71 4.01
CA PHE A 68 -17.61 35.48 4.75
C PHE A 68 -18.09 36.79 5.36
N VAL A 69 -19.37 37.13 5.17
CA VAL A 69 -19.94 38.41 5.60
C VAL A 69 -21.21 38.16 6.42
N ALA A 70 -21.32 38.75 7.61
CA ALA A 70 -22.53 38.72 8.42
C ALA A 70 -22.98 40.14 8.81
N PRO A 71 -24.23 40.54 8.51
CA PRO A 71 -24.71 41.90 8.76
C PRO A 71 -24.85 42.21 10.25
N VAL A 72 -24.84 43.50 10.60
CA VAL A 72 -24.95 44.03 11.98
C VAL A 72 -26.01 43.30 12.82
N LYS A 73 -27.20 43.09 12.21
CA LYS A 73 -28.37 42.49 12.85
C LYS A 73 -28.15 41.06 13.35
N ASP A 74 -27.21 40.33 12.73
CA ASP A 74 -26.88 38.95 13.10
C ASP A 74 -25.71 38.94 14.08
N VAL A 75 -24.73 39.84 13.86
CA VAL A 75 -23.53 39.99 14.70
C VAL A 75 -23.85 40.45 16.12
N ILE A 76 -24.92 41.24 16.33
CA ILE A 76 -25.33 41.69 17.67
C ILE A 76 -25.68 40.54 18.64
N ASN A 77 -25.95 39.36 18.08
CA ASN A 77 -26.28 38.15 18.83
C ASN A 77 -25.07 37.20 18.99
N PHE A 78 -23.91 37.51 18.41
CA PHE A 78 -22.70 36.69 18.56
C PHE A 78 -22.05 37.03 19.90
N SER A 79 -21.89 36.05 20.80
CA SER A 79 -21.21 36.25 22.08
C SER A 79 -20.66 34.94 22.61
N GLY A 80 -19.45 34.95 23.17
CA GLY A 80 -18.80 33.75 23.72
C GLY A 80 -17.90 33.02 22.72
N ASP A 81 -17.55 31.77 23.04
CA ASP A 81 -16.61 30.96 22.28
C ASP A 81 -17.32 30.07 21.25
N TYR A 82 -16.78 30.08 20.03
CA TYR A 82 -17.30 29.35 18.88
C TYR A 82 -16.22 28.45 18.28
N LYS A 83 -16.64 27.27 17.82
CA LYS A 83 -15.88 26.43 16.89
C LYS A 83 -16.36 26.71 15.47
N ALA A 84 -15.48 27.19 14.61
CA ALA A 84 -15.75 27.44 13.20
C ALA A 84 -15.10 26.37 12.32
N ASP A 85 -15.90 25.63 11.57
CA ASP A 85 -15.44 24.66 10.57
C ASP A 85 -15.55 25.27 9.17
N ILE A 86 -14.48 25.17 8.40
CA ILE A 86 -14.43 25.51 6.98
C ILE A 86 -14.63 24.23 6.19
N ILE A 87 -15.67 24.21 5.37
CA ILE A 87 -16.14 23.03 4.65
C ILE A 87 -16.11 23.34 3.15
N ILE A 88 -15.54 22.43 2.37
CA ILE A 88 -15.69 22.42 0.91
C ILE A 88 -16.66 21.29 0.57
N GLU A 89 -17.85 21.66 0.10
CA GLU A 89 -18.82 20.72 -0.45
C GLU A 89 -18.48 20.50 -1.92
N LEU A 90 -18.16 19.26 -2.26
CA LEU A 90 -17.77 18.88 -3.62
C LEU A 90 -18.98 18.92 -4.56
N PRO A 91 -18.78 18.91 -5.90
CA PRO A 91 -19.88 18.95 -6.88
C PRO A 91 -20.90 17.81 -6.73
N ASN A 92 -20.52 16.72 -6.06
CA ASN A 92 -21.39 15.58 -5.72
C ASN A 92 -22.16 15.76 -4.39
N GLY A 93 -22.07 16.92 -3.75
CA GLY A 93 -22.72 17.25 -2.47
C GLY A 93 -21.97 16.76 -1.23
N ALA A 94 -20.77 16.17 -1.36
CA ALA A 94 -20.03 15.64 -0.22
C ALA A 94 -19.29 16.76 0.55
N PRO A 95 -19.51 16.93 1.87
CA PRO A 95 -18.82 17.95 2.66
C PRO A 95 -17.45 17.48 3.13
N VAL A 96 -16.41 18.29 2.92
CA VAL A 96 -15.04 18.05 3.40
C VAL A 96 -14.63 19.17 4.35
N VAL A 97 -14.37 18.86 5.62
CA VAL A 97 -13.87 19.84 6.60
C VAL A 97 -12.38 20.07 6.34
N GLU A 98 -12.03 21.25 5.85
CA GLU A 98 -10.65 21.62 5.49
C GLU A 98 -9.87 22.22 6.66
N ALA A 99 -10.54 22.99 7.51
CA ALA A 99 -9.91 23.61 8.66
C ALA A 99 -10.94 23.88 9.76
N THR A 100 -10.48 23.88 11.00
CA THR A 100 -11.26 24.31 12.17
C THR A 100 -10.49 25.39 12.92
N ALA A 101 -11.20 26.37 13.48
CA ALA A 101 -10.63 27.37 14.38
C ALA A 101 -11.57 27.70 15.53
N ASP A 102 -10.99 28.12 16.65
CA ASP A 102 -11.71 28.68 17.78
C ASP A 102 -11.79 30.21 17.63
N ILE A 103 -13.01 30.74 17.59
CA ILE A 103 -13.34 32.17 17.44
C ILE A 103 -14.09 32.63 18.68
N THR A 104 -13.63 33.69 19.32
CA THR A 104 -14.27 34.24 20.51
C THR A 104 -14.82 35.65 20.24
N PHE A 105 -16.10 35.85 20.53
CA PHE A 105 -16.77 37.16 20.44
C PHE A 105 -16.91 37.74 21.86
N ARG A 106 -16.33 38.91 22.11
CA ARG A 106 -16.35 39.58 23.42
C ARG A 106 -17.06 40.93 23.35
N LYS A 107 -18.29 40.94 23.86
CA LYS A 107 -19.14 42.13 23.93
C LYS A 107 -18.56 43.17 24.90
N GLY A 108 -18.41 44.42 24.43
CA GLY A 108 -18.17 45.58 25.32
C GLY A 108 -16.71 46.00 25.54
N VAL A 109 -15.76 45.57 24.71
CA VAL A 109 -14.37 46.07 24.74
C VAL A 109 -14.13 47.03 23.58
N THR A 110 -13.89 48.31 23.87
CA THR A 110 -13.44 49.30 22.87
C THR A 110 -11.92 49.20 22.74
N ARG A 111 -11.39 48.73 21.60
CA ARG A 111 -9.95 48.89 21.31
C ARG A 111 -9.70 50.32 20.85
N THR A 112 -9.15 51.14 21.75
CA THR A 112 -8.50 52.41 21.40
C THR A 112 -7.06 52.13 20.97
N THR A 113 -6.77 52.04 19.67
CA THR A 113 -5.56 52.62 19.07
C THR A 113 -5.65 52.60 17.53
N PRO A 114 -5.30 53.69 16.82
CA PRO A 114 -5.52 53.75 15.38
C PRO A 114 -4.29 53.26 14.60
N TYR A 115 -4.54 52.41 13.59
CA TYR A 115 -4.12 52.74 12.22
C TYR A 115 -5.39 53.13 11.44
N SER A 116 -5.56 54.46 11.29
CA SER A 116 -6.29 55.30 10.29
C SER A 116 -7.50 54.77 9.49
N THR A 117 -8.50 55.54 9.09
CA THR A 117 -9.02 56.90 9.34
C THR A 117 -10.37 56.94 8.62
N GLU A 118 -11.49 56.92 9.33
CA GLU A 118 -12.76 57.48 8.87
C GLU A 118 -13.68 57.64 10.08
N THR A 119 -14.25 58.83 10.22
CA THR A 119 -15.18 59.22 11.28
C THR A 119 -16.59 58.76 10.91
N ASP A 120 -17.17 57.85 11.68
CA ASP A 120 -18.62 57.78 11.85
C ASP A 120 -19.02 57.10 13.17
N THR A 121 -20.29 57.25 13.50
CA THR A 121 -20.84 57.60 14.81
C THR A 121 -21.31 56.37 15.61
N ALA A 122 -21.10 56.42 16.93
CA ALA A 122 -21.66 55.60 18.01
C ALA A 122 -22.45 54.32 17.60
N GLY A 123 -21.74 53.18 17.53
CA GLY A 123 -22.33 51.84 17.51
C GLY A 123 -21.60 50.94 18.50
N ILE A 124 -22.32 50.04 19.16
CA ILE A 124 -21.77 49.06 20.12
C ILE A 124 -20.70 48.23 19.38
N PHE A 125 -19.44 48.31 19.81
CA PHE A 125 -18.34 47.53 19.23
C PHE A 125 -18.17 46.19 19.95
N ASP A 126 -18.10 45.11 19.18
CA ASP A 126 -17.70 43.79 19.64
C ASP A 126 -16.24 43.56 19.21
N THR A 127 -15.36 43.11 20.10
CA THR A 127 -14.01 42.71 19.71
C THR A 127 -14.04 41.23 19.35
N VAL A 128 -13.83 40.90 18.08
CA VAL A 128 -13.62 39.52 17.66
C VAL A 128 -12.16 39.17 17.89
N GLU A 129 -11.91 38.28 18.84
CA GLU A 129 -10.59 37.71 19.09
C GLU A 129 -10.56 36.30 18.48
N ILE A 130 -9.72 36.09 17.48
CA ILE A 130 -9.47 34.77 16.92
C ILE A 130 -8.35 34.15 17.76
N VAL A 131 -8.70 33.18 18.60
CA VAL A 131 -7.83 32.63 19.66
C VAL A 131 -6.88 31.56 19.10
N SER A 132 -7.17 31.00 17.92
CA SER A 132 -6.32 30.02 17.22
C SER A 132 -6.28 30.28 15.71
N SER A 133 -5.14 30.03 15.06
CA SER A 133 -5.02 30.08 13.60
C SER A 133 -5.71 28.89 12.94
N PHE A 134 -6.30 29.08 11.76
CA PHE A 134 -6.78 27.98 10.90
C PHE A 134 -5.58 27.12 10.47
N ASN A 135 -5.26 26.11 11.27
CA ASN A 135 -4.17 25.19 10.99
C ASN A 135 -4.74 24.00 10.22
N ALA A 136 -4.24 23.76 9.00
CA ALA A 136 -4.52 22.55 8.20
C ALA A 136 -4.04 21.22 8.86
N GLY A 137 -3.64 21.28 10.13
CA GLY A 137 -3.09 20.20 10.94
C GLY A 137 -4.01 19.71 12.06
N ASP A 138 -5.00 20.50 12.50
CA ASP A 138 -6.05 20.03 13.41
C ASP A 138 -7.17 19.35 12.61
N ARG A 139 -6.73 18.39 11.79
CA ARG A 139 -7.58 17.40 11.14
C ARG A 139 -8.30 16.62 12.24
N LEU A 140 -9.54 17.00 12.59
CA LEU A 140 -10.58 16.03 12.94
C LEU A 140 -11.01 15.27 11.67
N LEU A 141 -10.03 14.77 10.91
CA LEU A 141 -10.31 13.83 9.84
C LEU A 141 -10.35 12.45 10.48
N ALA A 142 -11.55 12.03 10.85
CA ALA A 142 -12.02 10.86 10.15
C ALA A 142 -12.11 11.28 8.66
N PRO A 143 -11.20 10.82 7.78
CA PRO A 143 -11.43 10.88 6.33
C PRO A 143 -12.83 10.30 6.05
N PRO A 144 -13.53 10.70 4.97
CA PRO A 144 -14.80 10.09 4.64
C PRO A 144 -14.61 8.58 4.71
N THR A 145 -15.24 7.95 5.70
CA THR A 145 -15.37 6.50 5.71
C THR A 145 -16.06 6.21 4.40
N PRO A 146 -15.52 5.35 3.52
CA PRO A 146 -16.21 5.02 2.29
C PRO A 146 -17.60 4.50 2.65
N THR A 147 -18.61 5.34 2.55
CA THR A 147 -19.97 5.03 3.01
C THR A 147 -20.72 4.17 2.00
N GLY A 148 -20.14 3.98 0.81
CA GLY A 148 -20.57 2.98 -0.16
C GLY A 148 -19.49 1.92 -0.35
N ASN A 149 -19.83 0.65 -0.12
CA ASN A 149 -19.02 -0.49 -0.56
C ASN A 149 -18.62 -0.36 -2.05
N ALA A 150 -19.41 0.32 -2.89
CA ALA A 150 -19.16 0.49 -4.32
C ALA A 150 -17.85 1.24 -4.68
N GLU A 151 -17.49 2.31 -3.96
CA GLU A 151 -16.26 3.08 -4.26
C GLU A 151 -15.00 2.31 -3.83
N MET A 152 -15.05 1.60 -2.69
CA MET A 152 -13.98 0.67 -2.30
C MET A 152 -13.93 -0.57 -3.18
N ILE A 153 -15.06 -1.09 -3.64
CA ILE A 153 -15.12 -2.22 -4.59
C ILE A 153 -14.47 -1.83 -5.93
N ALA A 154 -14.64 -0.59 -6.40
CA ALA A 154 -13.94 -0.10 -7.60
C ALA A 154 -12.41 -0.10 -7.42
N LEU A 155 -11.92 0.16 -6.20
CA LEU A 155 -10.50 0.01 -5.84
C LEU A 155 -10.05 -1.45 -5.74
N MET A 156 -10.97 -2.41 -5.72
CA MET A 156 -10.73 -3.85 -5.54
C MET A 156 -11.11 -4.60 -6.83
N SER A 157 -10.66 -4.15 -7.98
CA SER A 157 -11.22 -4.59 -9.28
C SER A 157 -10.90 -6.03 -9.69
N ALA A 158 -9.84 -6.66 -9.14
CA ALA A 158 -9.40 -7.98 -9.59
C ALA A 158 -9.87 -9.09 -8.65
N ALA A 159 -9.59 -8.99 -7.34
CA ALA A 159 -10.02 -9.93 -6.32
C ALA A 159 -9.94 -9.29 -4.93
N TRP A 160 -10.82 -9.70 -4.01
CA TRP A 160 -10.80 -9.23 -2.62
C TRP A 160 -11.12 -10.37 -1.65
N PHE A 161 -10.15 -10.66 -0.79
CA PHE A 161 -10.26 -11.63 0.29
C PHE A 161 -10.27 -10.89 1.63
N ASP A 162 -11.41 -10.89 2.30
CA ASP A 162 -11.57 -10.27 3.62
C ASP A 162 -11.76 -11.35 4.69
N PHE A 163 -10.68 -11.66 5.41
CA PHE A 163 -10.66 -12.68 6.46
C PHE A 163 -11.42 -12.25 7.71
N ARG A 164 -11.85 -10.98 7.78
CA ARG A 164 -12.66 -10.45 8.88
C ARG A 164 -14.14 -10.75 8.68
N ASP A 165 -14.55 -10.95 7.43
CA ASP A 165 -15.91 -11.30 7.04
C ASP A 165 -16.10 -12.82 6.99
N VAL A 166 -16.47 -13.38 8.14
CA VAL A 166 -16.65 -14.84 8.31
C VAL A 166 -17.71 -15.44 7.38
N SER A 167 -18.61 -14.64 6.82
CA SER A 167 -19.63 -15.13 5.87
C SER A 167 -19.02 -15.60 4.54
N THR A 168 -17.77 -15.23 4.28
CA THR A 168 -17.02 -15.59 3.07
C THR A 168 -16.08 -16.78 3.27
N LEU A 169 -16.02 -17.35 4.48
CA LEU A 169 -14.99 -18.31 4.89
C LEU A 169 -15.58 -19.71 5.13
N TYR A 170 -14.93 -20.73 4.58
CA TYR A 170 -15.38 -22.13 4.70
C TYR A 170 -14.23 -23.08 5.03
N GLN A 171 -14.54 -24.14 5.78
CA GLN A 171 -13.56 -25.10 6.31
C GLN A 171 -13.03 -26.07 5.23
N THR A 172 -13.80 -26.26 4.18
CA THR A 172 -13.52 -27.06 2.98
C THR A 172 -13.34 -26.16 1.76
N SER A 173 -12.92 -26.72 0.62
CA SER A 173 -12.78 -25.96 -0.63
C SER A 173 -14.11 -25.61 -1.32
N ASP A 174 -15.24 -26.00 -0.72
CA ASP A 174 -16.59 -25.67 -1.15
C ASP A 174 -17.28 -24.75 -0.12
N THR A 175 -18.57 -24.50 -0.29
CA THR A 175 -19.36 -23.62 0.59
C THR A 175 -20.21 -24.39 1.61
N SER A 176 -19.94 -25.68 1.83
CA SER A 176 -20.80 -26.54 2.66
C SER A 176 -20.68 -26.27 4.15
N THR A 177 -19.47 -25.94 4.61
CA THR A 177 -19.13 -25.88 6.03
C THR A 177 -18.51 -24.52 6.37
N PRO A 178 -19.29 -23.54 6.85
CA PRO A 178 -18.77 -22.23 7.22
C PRO A 178 -17.74 -22.29 8.36
N VAL A 179 -16.84 -21.31 8.40
CA VAL A 179 -15.98 -21.06 9.56
C VAL A 179 -16.78 -20.26 10.60
N THR A 180 -16.82 -20.75 11.84
CA THR A 180 -17.56 -20.13 12.95
C THR A 180 -16.69 -19.86 14.17
N THR A 181 -15.51 -20.47 14.27
CA THR A 181 -14.68 -20.42 15.48
C THR A 181 -13.18 -20.38 15.15
N SER A 182 -12.43 -19.63 15.96
CA SER A 182 -10.97 -19.49 15.85
C SER A 182 -10.30 -20.86 15.98
N GLY A 183 -9.37 -21.17 15.07
CA GLY A 183 -8.65 -22.44 15.00
C GLY A 183 -9.23 -23.46 14.02
N GLN A 184 -10.41 -23.22 13.44
CA GLN A 184 -10.94 -24.06 12.36
C GLN A 184 -10.11 -23.89 11.09
N THR A 185 -10.03 -24.96 10.30
CA THR A 185 -9.37 -24.94 8.98
C THR A 185 -10.07 -23.96 8.05
N LEU A 186 -9.33 -23.49 7.06
CA LEU A 186 -9.77 -22.54 6.05
C LEU A 186 -9.45 -23.13 4.68
N GLY A 187 -10.44 -23.82 4.10
CA GLY A 187 -10.33 -24.45 2.78
C GLY A 187 -10.79 -23.53 1.65
N ARG A 188 -11.56 -22.49 1.95
CA ARG A 188 -12.02 -21.50 0.98
C ARG A 188 -12.20 -20.13 1.58
N VAL A 189 -11.78 -19.11 0.81
CA VAL A 189 -12.15 -17.71 1.01
C VAL A 189 -12.79 -17.18 -0.27
N SER A 190 -14.06 -16.81 -0.14
CA SER A 190 -14.83 -16.30 -1.27
C SER A 190 -14.42 -14.86 -1.59
N ASP A 191 -13.94 -14.66 -2.81
CA ASP A 191 -13.78 -13.36 -3.45
C ASP A 191 -15.05 -12.48 -3.35
N LYS A 192 -14.89 -11.27 -2.81
CA LYS A 192 -15.97 -10.29 -2.59
C LYS A 192 -16.24 -9.38 -3.80
N THR A 193 -15.41 -9.43 -4.83
CA THR A 193 -15.54 -8.57 -6.02
C THR A 193 -16.63 -9.04 -6.97
N GLY A 194 -17.05 -10.30 -6.86
CA GLY A 194 -17.97 -10.93 -7.79
C GLY A 194 -17.31 -11.57 -9.02
N ASN A 195 -15.98 -11.45 -9.18
CA ASN A 195 -15.24 -12.02 -10.31
C ASN A 195 -15.08 -13.56 -10.22
N GLY A 196 -15.55 -14.19 -9.13
CA GLY A 196 -15.48 -15.64 -8.94
C GLY A 196 -14.06 -16.17 -8.65
N ARG A 197 -13.10 -15.29 -8.34
CA ARG A 197 -11.68 -15.66 -8.12
C ARG A 197 -11.44 -16.10 -6.68
N HIS A 198 -12.13 -17.16 -6.25
CA HIS A 198 -12.05 -17.63 -4.87
C HIS A 198 -10.68 -18.27 -4.56
N ALA A 199 -10.18 -18.06 -3.34
CA ALA A 199 -8.97 -18.73 -2.85
C ALA A 199 -9.36 -20.09 -2.27
N LEU A 200 -8.69 -21.15 -2.72
CA LEU A 200 -9.06 -22.54 -2.42
C LEU A 200 -7.86 -23.35 -1.93
N GLN A 201 -8.15 -24.32 -1.07
CA GLN A 201 -7.25 -25.40 -0.66
C GLN A 201 -8.04 -26.69 -0.41
N ALA A 202 -7.95 -27.62 -1.36
CA ALA A 202 -8.67 -28.88 -1.31
C ALA A 202 -8.03 -29.88 -0.33
N THR A 203 -6.70 -29.88 -0.19
CA THR A 203 -5.98 -30.83 0.65
C THR A 203 -6.06 -30.42 2.11
N ALA A 204 -6.69 -31.25 2.95
CA ALA A 204 -6.97 -30.91 4.35
C ALA A 204 -5.72 -30.60 5.19
N ALA A 205 -4.61 -31.30 4.94
CA ALA A 205 -3.34 -31.08 5.65
C ALA A 205 -2.69 -29.73 5.34
N ASN A 206 -2.97 -29.14 4.16
CA ASN A 206 -2.34 -27.91 3.68
C ASN A 206 -3.23 -26.68 3.88
N ARG A 207 -4.34 -26.83 4.63
CA ARG A 207 -5.31 -25.76 4.86
C ARG A 207 -4.83 -24.88 6.01
N PRO A 208 -4.65 -23.57 5.78
CA PRO A 208 -4.42 -22.65 6.88
C PRO A 208 -5.59 -22.66 7.85
N GLN A 209 -5.37 -22.11 9.04
CA GLN A 209 -6.42 -21.90 10.03
C GLN A 209 -6.94 -20.47 9.97
N TRP A 210 -8.23 -20.30 10.24
CA TRP A 210 -8.77 -18.99 10.56
C TRP A 210 -8.59 -18.69 12.04
N LYS A 211 -8.05 -17.52 12.38
CA LYS A 211 -7.79 -17.11 13.77
C LYS A 211 -8.53 -15.82 14.08
N LYS A 212 -8.94 -15.70 15.34
CA LYS A 212 -9.45 -14.48 15.95
C LYS A 212 -8.70 -14.20 17.25
N LYS A 213 -8.08 -13.04 17.39
CA LYS A 213 -7.33 -12.62 18.59
C LYS A 213 -7.39 -11.10 18.77
N SER A 214 -7.75 -10.63 19.96
CA SER A 214 -7.77 -9.19 20.31
C SER A 214 -8.48 -8.29 19.28
N GLY A 215 -9.65 -8.72 18.80
CA GLY A 215 -10.43 -7.98 17.79
C GLY A 215 -9.99 -8.23 16.32
N SER A 216 -8.77 -8.72 16.10
CA SER A 216 -8.23 -9.08 14.79
C SER A 216 -8.71 -10.46 14.31
N ARG A 217 -8.90 -10.61 12.99
CA ARG A 217 -9.36 -11.85 12.32
C ARG A 217 -8.55 -12.06 11.04
N TYR A 218 -7.87 -13.19 10.92
CA TYR A 218 -6.88 -13.42 9.87
C TYR A 218 -6.72 -14.90 9.53
N ALA A 219 -6.13 -15.22 8.38
CA ALA A 219 -5.65 -16.57 8.09
C ALA A 219 -4.22 -16.78 8.63
N ARG A 220 -3.93 -17.97 9.13
CA ARG A 220 -2.62 -18.35 9.67
C ARG A 220 -2.21 -19.70 9.11
N SER A 221 -1.03 -19.78 8.50
CA SER A 221 -0.40 -21.06 8.13
C SER A 221 0.13 -21.77 9.38
N ASP A 222 0.46 -23.05 9.30
CA ASP A 222 1.21 -23.78 10.33
C ASP A 222 2.74 -23.59 10.22
N GLY A 223 3.19 -22.94 9.15
CA GLY A 223 4.61 -22.68 8.88
C GLY A 223 5.34 -23.84 8.19
N VAL A 224 4.62 -24.85 7.70
CA VAL A 224 5.19 -26.03 7.04
C VAL A 224 4.78 -26.09 5.58
N ASP A 225 3.50 -26.35 5.30
CA ASP A 225 3.02 -26.60 3.94
C ASP A 225 1.68 -25.94 3.61
N ASP A 226 1.13 -25.17 4.54
CA ASP A 226 -0.12 -24.43 4.35
C ASP A 226 -0.04 -23.39 3.23
N PHE A 227 -1.02 -23.42 2.33
CA PHE A 227 -1.21 -22.39 1.30
C PHE A 227 -2.67 -22.32 0.86
N MET A 228 -3.05 -21.22 0.20
CA MET A 228 -4.25 -21.20 -0.63
C MET A 228 -3.92 -20.67 -2.02
N SER A 229 -4.60 -21.19 -3.03
CA SER A 229 -4.37 -20.84 -4.43
C SER A 229 -5.61 -20.22 -5.07
N ILE A 230 -5.39 -19.28 -5.98
CA ILE A 230 -6.43 -18.60 -6.75
C ILE A 230 -6.13 -18.76 -8.23
N ASN A 231 -7.14 -19.05 -9.03
CA ASN A 231 -7.01 -19.00 -10.48
C ASN A 231 -7.13 -17.54 -10.96
N MET A 232 -6.04 -16.99 -11.50
CA MET A 232 -5.96 -15.62 -12.02
C MET A 232 -6.00 -15.58 -13.55
N THR A 233 -6.69 -16.53 -14.19
CA THR A 233 -6.86 -16.57 -15.65
C THR A 233 -7.37 -15.23 -16.17
N GLY A 234 -6.67 -14.70 -17.18
CA GLY A 234 -6.95 -13.39 -17.78
C GLY A 234 -6.23 -12.20 -17.13
N VAL A 235 -5.60 -12.37 -15.96
CA VAL A 235 -4.81 -11.32 -15.29
C VAL A 235 -3.33 -11.50 -15.62
N VAL A 236 -2.79 -10.63 -16.48
CA VAL A 236 -1.36 -10.66 -16.80
C VAL A 236 -0.53 -10.10 -15.66
N SER A 237 -0.94 -8.93 -15.14
CA SER A 237 -0.27 -8.26 -14.04
C SER A 237 -1.26 -7.54 -13.12
N ALA A 238 -0.97 -7.51 -11.82
CA ALA A 238 -1.77 -6.77 -10.85
C ALA A 238 -0.94 -6.28 -9.66
N TYR A 239 -1.45 -5.26 -8.99
CA TYR A 239 -0.97 -4.77 -7.70
C TYR A 239 -1.69 -5.52 -6.58
N VAL A 240 -0.93 -5.90 -5.55
CA VAL A 240 -1.44 -6.64 -4.40
C VAL A 240 -1.23 -5.81 -3.15
N ILE A 241 -2.31 -5.57 -2.42
CA ILE A 241 -2.27 -5.06 -1.06
C ILE A 241 -2.43 -6.23 -0.11
N VAL A 242 -1.59 -6.27 0.91
CA VAL A 242 -1.72 -7.19 2.02
C VAL A 242 -1.76 -6.38 3.31
N GLN A 243 -2.86 -6.47 4.03
CA GLN A 243 -3.05 -5.80 5.31
C GLN A 243 -3.18 -6.83 6.42
N ASN A 244 -2.45 -6.60 7.51
CA ASN A 244 -2.66 -7.28 8.78
C ASN A 244 -2.86 -6.24 9.90
N ARG A 245 -3.12 -6.73 11.11
CA ARG A 245 -3.33 -5.91 12.32
C ARG A 245 -2.17 -4.98 12.70
N HIS A 246 -1.01 -5.08 12.08
CA HIS A 246 0.18 -4.29 12.41
C HIS A 246 0.59 -3.30 11.33
N GLY A 247 0.09 -3.48 10.11
CA GLY A 247 0.35 -2.57 9.00
C GLY A 247 -0.23 -3.11 7.69
N TRP A 248 -0.02 -2.37 6.63
CA TRP A 248 -0.32 -2.83 5.28
C TRP A 248 0.83 -2.56 4.33
N MET A 249 1.00 -3.41 3.31
CA MET A 249 1.99 -3.22 2.25
C MET A 249 1.31 -3.25 0.88
N LEU A 250 1.90 -2.53 -0.06
CA LEU A 250 1.54 -2.52 -1.48
C LEU A 250 2.71 -3.05 -2.29
N SER A 251 2.47 -4.09 -3.08
CA SER A 251 3.48 -4.63 -4.00
C SER A 251 3.72 -3.69 -5.20
N GLY A 252 4.83 -3.92 -5.91
CA GLY A 252 4.90 -3.54 -7.32
C GLY A 252 3.92 -4.38 -8.17
N PRO A 253 3.77 -4.09 -9.47
CA PRO A 253 2.98 -4.94 -10.35
C PRO A 253 3.55 -6.36 -10.35
N GLN A 254 2.72 -7.34 -10.02
CA GLN A 254 3.05 -8.76 -9.95
C GLN A 254 2.60 -9.46 -11.22
N TYR A 255 3.44 -10.32 -11.78
CA TYR A 255 3.14 -11.01 -13.04
C TYR A 255 2.44 -12.34 -12.78
N MET A 256 1.11 -12.27 -12.71
CA MET A 256 0.23 -13.36 -12.32
C MET A 256 -0.15 -14.29 -13.49
N GLY A 257 0.29 -13.97 -14.71
CA GLY A 257 0.01 -14.78 -15.89
C GLY A 257 0.53 -16.21 -15.76
N GLY A 258 -0.33 -17.20 -16.00
CA GLY A 258 0.01 -18.62 -15.96
C GLY A 258 -1.21 -19.52 -15.78
N ALA A 259 -1.07 -20.81 -16.11
CA ALA A 259 -2.14 -21.80 -16.00
C ALA A 259 -2.34 -22.35 -14.57
N THR A 260 -1.37 -22.16 -13.68
CA THR A 260 -1.42 -22.65 -12.29
C THR A 260 -1.84 -21.54 -11.33
N GLY A 261 -2.57 -21.90 -10.27
CA GLY A 261 -3.09 -20.94 -9.32
C GLY A 261 -2.00 -20.11 -8.62
N TRP A 262 -2.22 -18.80 -8.55
CA TRP A 262 -1.45 -17.85 -7.74
C TRP A 262 -1.63 -18.18 -6.25
N ARG A 263 -0.53 -18.36 -5.51
CA ARG A 263 -0.60 -18.58 -4.06
C ARG A 263 -0.70 -17.26 -3.33
N ILE A 264 -1.72 -17.10 -2.48
CA ILE A 264 -1.81 -15.89 -1.67
C ILE A 264 -0.72 -15.85 -0.60
N PRO A 265 -0.24 -14.66 -0.23
CA PRO A 265 0.64 -14.49 0.93
C PRO A 265 -0.11 -14.78 2.24
N LEU A 266 0.47 -15.62 3.11
CA LEU A 266 -0.08 -15.98 4.42
C LEU A 266 0.72 -15.37 5.59
N ASN A 267 1.00 -14.07 5.54
CA ASN A 267 1.63 -13.27 6.61
C ASN A 267 0.61 -12.72 7.63
N GLU A 268 -0.28 -13.61 8.09
CA GLU A 268 -1.44 -13.26 8.92
C GLU A 268 -2.37 -12.19 8.30
N PRO A 269 -2.77 -12.31 7.02
CA PRO A 269 -3.58 -11.30 6.36
C PRO A 269 -4.96 -11.20 7.00
N GLU A 270 -5.39 -9.97 7.30
CA GLU A 270 -6.79 -9.63 7.57
C GLU A 270 -7.52 -9.30 6.27
N GLN A 271 -6.81 -8.69 5.31
CA GLN A 271 -7.32 -8.42 3.98
C GLN A 271 -6.23 -8.58 2.93
N ILE A 272 -6.61 -9.15 1.79
CA ILE A 272 -5.82 -9.13 0.55
C ILE A 272 -6.67 -8.53 -0.55
N ILE A 273 -6.15 -7.51 -1.20
CA ILE A 273 -6.81 -6.82 -2.31
C ILE A 273 -5.91 -6.93 -3.52
N VAL A 274 -6.48 -7.29 -4.66
CA VAL A 274 -5.78 -7.38 -5.94
C VAL A 274 -6.44 -6.42 -6.93
N ARG A 275 -5.62 -5.65 -7.64
CA ARG A 275 -6.06 -4.65 -8.60
C ARG A 275 -5.20 -4.62 -9.84
N GLU A 276 -5.81 -4.61 -11.01
CA GLU A 276 -5.08 -4.70 -12.29
C GLU A 276 -4.38 -3.37 -12.67
N THR A 277 -4.79 -2.25 -12.05
CA THR A 277 -4.25 -0.90 -12.30
C THR A 277 -3.48 -0.34 -11.10
N ALA A 278 -2.53 0.54 -11.38
CA ALA A 278 -1.70 1.21 -10.37
C ALA A 278 -2.52 2.16 -9.49
N PHE A 279 -2.17 2.25 -8.21
CA PHE A 279 -2.75 3.19 -7.23
C PHE A 279 -2.16 4.59 -7.39
N SER A 280 -3.05 5.57 -7.57
CA SER A 280 -2.75 6.99 -7.50
C SER A 280 -2.47 7.43 -6.06
N ASP A 281 -1.76 8.54 -5.89
CA ASP A 281 -1.43 9.07 -4.56
C ASP A 281 -2.69 9.39 -3.73
N ALA A 282 -3.76 9.88 -4.37
CA ALA A 282 -5.05 10.13 -3.71
C ALA A 282 -5.67 8.84 -3.15
N GLU A 283 -5.64 7.74 -3.93
CA GLU A 283 -6.14 6.45 -3.47
C GLU A 283 -5.27 5.88 -2.34
N ILE A 284 -3.95 6.08 -2.38
CA ILE A 284 -3.05 5.70 -1.28
C ILE A 284 -3.40 6.45 0.01
N VAL A 285 -3.78 7.72 -0.05
CA VAL A 285 -4.25 8.48 1.12
C VAL A 285 -5.54 7.87 1.67
N VAL A 286 -6.49 7.49 0.80
CA VAL A 286 -7.73 6.80 1.20
C VAL A 286 -7.43 5.43 1.83
N LEU A 287 -6.45 4.69 1.33
CA LEU A 287 -6.06 3.39 1.89
C LEU A 287 -5.41 3.54 3.28
N ASN A 288 -4.53 4.53 3.45
CA ASN A 288 -3.93 4.82 4.77
C ASN A 288 -5.00 5.10 5.82
N ALA A 289 -5.99 5.88 5.44
CA ALA A 289 -7.18 6.18 6.21
C ALA A 289 -8.01 4.92 6.54
N TYR A 290 -8.37 4.17 5.51
CA TYR A 290 -9.23 3.00 5.61
C TYR A 290 -8.62 1.91 6.51
N PHE A 291 -7.35 1.58 6.32
CA PHE A 291 -6.71 0.52 7.10
C PHE A 291 -6.42 0.92 8.55
N SER A 292 -6.28 2.22 8.83
CA SER A 292 -6.00 2.74 10.18
C SER A 292 -4.79 2.08 10.88
N VAL A 293 -3.88 1.53 10.08
CA VAL A 293 -2.58 0.97 10.47
C VAL A 293 -1.51 1.47 9.51
N PRO A 294 -0.25 1.62 9.95
CA PRO A 294 0.78 2.25 9.11
C PRO A 294 1.11 1.40 7.88
N ARG A 295 1.34 2.09 6.75
CA ARG A 295 1.96 1.48 5.57
C ARG A 295 3.38 1.03 5.90
N GLN A 296 3.77 -0.11 5.37
CA GLN A 296 5.08 -0.71 5.51
C GLN A 296 5.68 -1.02 4.13
N TYR A 297 7.01 -1.03 4.06
CA TYR A 297 7.72 -1.52 2.88
C TYR A 297 7.51 -3.02 2.70
N ALA A 298 7.65 -3.77 3.79
CA ALA A 298 7.44 -5.22 3.83
C ALA A 298 6.85 -5.64 5.17
N ILE A 299 5.99 -6.66 5.12
CA ILE A 299 5.36 -7.28 6.29
C ILE A 299 5.53 -8.78 6.13
N PHE A 300 6.26 -9.40 7.05
CA PHE A 300 6.49 -10.84 7.05
C PHE A 300 6.02 -11.47 8.35
N THR A 301 5.66 -12.74 8.27
CA THR A 301 5.46 -13.60 9.44
C THR A 301 6.50 -14.70 9.42
N SER A 302 7.13 -15.01 10.55
CA SER A 302 8.03 -16.17 10.68
C SER A 302 7.66 -17.00 11.90
N TYR A 303 7.84 -18.32 11.78
CA TYR A 303 7.79 -19.26 12.89
C TYR A 303 9.15 -19.44 13.57
N SER A 304 10.21 -18.88 12.99
CA SER A 304 11.50 -18.72 13.65
C SER A 304 11.48 -17.47 14.55
N THR A 305 12.17 -17.56 15.70
CA THR A 305 12.46 -16.39 16.56
C THR A 305 13.79 -15.73 16.23
N THR A 306 14.46 -16.18 15.17
CA THR A 306 15.65 -15.54 14.62
C THR A 306 15.35 -14.97 13.23
N ALA A 307 15.85 -13.76 12.98
CA ALA A 307 15.65 -13.10 11.70
C ALA A 307 16.90 -12.33 11.25
N PHE A 308 17.38 -12.60 10.04
CA PHE A 308 18.44 -11.89 9.35
C PHE A 308 17.87 -10.92 8.31
N HIS A 309 18.41 -9.71 8.28
CA HIS A 309 18.25 -8.81 7.15
C HIS A 309 19.54 -8.02 6.90
N ASN A 310 19.72 -7.59 5.65
CA ASN A 310 20.79 -6.66 5.29
C ASN A 310 20.31 -5.69 4.22
N ILE A 311 20.17 -4.42 4.58
CA ILE A 311 19.90 -3.34 3.63
C ILE A 311 21.14 -2.47 3.54
N ALA A 312 21.83 -2.50 2.40
CA ALA A 312 23.12 -1.85 2.21
C ALA A 312 22.98 -0.46 1.57
N GLY A 313 23.83 0.47 2.00
CA GLY A 313 23.81 1.87 1.55
C GLY A 313 22.59 2.70 1.97
N PRO A 314 21.90 2.42 3.09
CA PRO A 314 20.70 3.19 3.42
C PRO A 314 21.07 4.64 3.75
N SER A 315 20.20 5.59 3.40
CA SER A 315 20.36 7.02 3.75
C SER A 315 20.34 7.26 5.27
N ALA A 316 19.68 6.37 6.02
CA ALA A 316 19.65 6.35 7.48
C ALA A 316 19.43 4.92 7.98
N PRO A 317 19.81 4.58 9.23
CA PRO A 317 19.45 3.30 9.83
C PRO A 317 17.93 3.12 9.87
N TYR A 318 17.42 2.02 9.33
CA TYR A 318 15.99 1.71 9.41
C TYR A 318 15.66 1.04 10.73
N GLN A 319 14.62 1.52 11.41
CA GLN A 319 14.13 0.87 12.60
C GLN A 319 13.18 -0.27 12.21
N ILE A 320 13.64 -1.51 12.35
CA ILE A 320 12.84 -2.70 12.09
C ILE A 320 12.08 -3.07 13.35
N THR A 321 10.78 -3.33 13.22
CA THR A 321 9.90 -3.68 14.35
C THR A 321 9.50 -5.13 14.28
N TYR A 322 9.73 -5.85 15.37
CA TYR A 322 9.35 -7.24 15.58
C TYR A 322 8.22 -7.28 16.60
N LYS A 323 7.17 -8.04 16.30
CA LYS A 323 6.04 -8.28 17.22
C LYS A 323 5.85 -9.77 17.42
N GLY A 324 5.96 -10.22 18.67
CA GLY A 324 5.73 -11.61 19.04
C GLY A 324 4.25 -11.91 19.20
N GLU A 325 3.88 -13.19 19.05
CA GLU A 325 2.52 -13.66 19.27
C GLU A 325 2.03 -13.39 20.70
N ASN A 326 2.94 -13.32 21.67
CA ASN A 326 2.68 -12.91 23.06
C ASN A 326 2.37 -11.41 23.22
N GLY A 327 2.39 -10.62 22.15
CA GLY A 327 2.09 -9.19 22.15
C GLY A 327 3.28 -8.29 22.47
N LEU A 328 4.45 -8.85 22.80
CA LEU A 328 5.66 -8.07 23.01
C LEU A 328 6.18 -7.49 21.70
N THR A 329 6.80 -6.33 21.79
CA THR A 329 7.40 -5.62 20.66
C THR A 329 8.88 -5.39 20.94
N TYR A 330 9.72 -5.68 19.95
CA TYR A 330 11.14 -5.37 19.96
C TYR A 330 11.47 -4.54 18.72
N GLN A 331 12.31 -3.52 18.87
CA GLN A 331 12.74 -2.68 17.77
C GLN A 331 14.25 -2.60 17.74
N THR A 332 14.83 -2.61 16.54
CA THR A 332 16.28 -2.52 16.36
C THR A 332 16.63 -1.86 15.04
N THR A 333 17.80 -1.24 15.00
CA THR A 333 18.45 -0.75 13.78
C THR A 333 19.63 -1.63 13.37
N ALA A 334 19.83 -2.77 14.05
CA ALA A 334 20.88 -3.72 13.72
C ALA A 334 20.64 -4.29 12.31
N ASN A 335 21.67 -4.20 11.48
CA ASN A 335 21.62 -4.53 10.06
C ASN A 335 22.81 -5.41 9.68
N GLY A 336 22.60 -6.38 8.77
CA GLY A 336 23.65 -7.28 8.32
C GLY A 336 24.05 -8.35 9.34
N GLN A 337 23.21 -8.59 10.35
CA GLN A 337 23.41 -9.61 11.40
C GLN A 337 22.08 -10.29 11.70
N SER A 338 22.12 -11.50 12.27
CA SER A 338 20.91 -12.19 12.73
C SER A 338 20.44 -11.61 14.06
N VAL A 339 19.16 -11.28 14.14
CA VAL A 339 18.49 -10.81 15.35
C VAL A 339 17.76 -11.98 15.99
N ASP A 340 18.16 -12.37 17.21
CA ASP A 340 17.41 -13.31 18.04
C ASP A 340 16.39 -12.56 18.89
N VAL A 341 15.13 -12.55 18.46
CA VAL A 341 14.04 -11.90 19.17
C VAL A 341 13.45 -12.78 20.27
N GLY A 342 13.73 -14.10 20.25
CA GLY A 342 13.39 -15.00 21.35
C GLY A 342 14.15 -14.64 22.62
N ALA A 343 15.43 -14.26 22.49
CA ALA A 343 16.23 -13.69 23.58
C ALA A 343 15.68 -12.36 24.12
N GLN A 344 14.86 -11.65 23.34
CA GLN A 344 14.14 -10.43 23.75
C GLN A 344 12.75 -10.74 24.35
N GLY A 345 12.42 -12.03 24.52
CA GLY A 345 11.17 -12.50 25.11
C GLY A 345 10.00 -12.65 24.13
N LEU A 346 10.19 -12.41 22.82
CA LEU A 346 9.12 -12.59 21.83
C LEU A 346 8.88 -14.08 21.56
N THR A 347 7.61 -14.47 21.37
CA THR A 347 7.24 -15.84 20.99
C THR A 347 6.79 -15.90 19.55
N ALA A 348 7.14 -16.97 18.84
CA ALA A 348 6.64 -17.24 17.50
C ALA A 348 5.10 -17.51 17.49
N PRO A 349 4.42 -17.29 16.35
CA PRO A 349 4.92 -16.59 15.16
C PRO A 349 5.24 -15.12 15.45
N ILE A 350 6.30 -14.61 14.82
CA ILE A 350 6.69 -13.20 14.88
C ILE A 350 6.23 -12.48 13.61
N THR A 351 5.71 -11.27 13.76
CA THR A 351 5.52 -10.33 12.63
C THR A 351 6.71 -9.38 12.56
N VAL A 352 7.30 -9.25 11.37
CA VAL A 352 8.42 -8.34 11.09
C VAL A 352 7.94 -7.23 10.18
N LEU A 353 8.12 -5.98 10.61
CA LEU A 353 7.69 -4.78 9.92
C LEU A 353 8.91 -3.97 9.47
N TYR A 354 9.02 -3.75 8.15
CA TYR A 354 10.03 -2.90 7.54
C TYR A 354 9.41 -1.54 7.19
N PRO A 355 9.99 -0.42 7.63
CA PRO A 355 9.36 0.89 7.52
C PRO A 355 9.25 1.36 6.06
N ASP A 356 8.14 2.06 5.73
CA ASP A 356 7.82 2.48 4.35
C ASP A 356 8.90 3.37 3.71
N VAL A 357 9.72 4.08 4.51
CA VAL A 357 10.80 4.96 4.02
C VAL A 357 11.82 4.22 3.12
N ILE A 358 11.98 2.90 3.28
CA ILE A 358 12.87 2.07 2.43
C ILE A 358 12.45 2.17 0.96
N ARG A 359 11.15 2.27 0.67
CA ARG A 359 10.61 2.31 -0.70
C ARG A 359 11.14 3.49 -1.51
N THR A 360 11.42 4.61 -0.82
CA THR A 360 11.84 5.87 -1.44
C THR A 360 13.32 6.16 -1.24
N ASP A 361 14.07 5.27 -0.59
CA ASP A 361 15.48 5.49 -0.32
C ASP A 361 16.34 5.11 -1.52
N ASN A 362 16.59 6.10 -2.36
CA ASN A 362 17.45 5.96 -3.54
C ASN A 362 18.95 5.79 -3.22
N SER A 363 19.33 5.62 -1.96
CA SER A 363 20.70 5.24 -1.57
C SER A 363 20.85 3.73 -1.40
N ALA A 364 19.76 3.01 -1.11
CA ALA A 364 19.79 1.59 -0.80
C ALA A 364 20.11 0.75 -2.06
N THR A 365 21.29 0.13 -2.06
CA THR A 365 21.81 -0.62 -3.22
C THR A 365 21.51 -2.10 -3.16
N ARG A 366 21.39 -2.67 -1.95
CA ARG A 366 21.17 -4.11 -1.77
C ARG A 366 20.16 -4.37 -0.66
N ILE A 367 19.24 -5.30 -0.89
CA ILE A 367 18.22 -5.70 0.10
C ILE A 367 18.21 -7.23 0.21
N TYR A 368 18.59 -7.75 1.37
CA TYR A 368 18.63 -9.19 1.65
C TYR A 368 17.74 -9.55 2.83
N PHE A 369 16.90 -10.57 2.64
CA PHE A 369 16.02 -11.17 3.64
C PHE A 369 16.04 -12.71 3.57
N TYR A 370 17.13 -13.32 3.11
CA TYR A 370 17.18 -14.77 2.88
C TYR A 370 17.23 -15.59 4.19
N GLY A 371 16.73 -16.83 4.15
CA GLY A 371 16.92 -17.81 5.23
C GLY A 371 16.15 -17.53 6.52
N ASN A 372 14.95 -16.92 6.43
CA ASN A 372 14.18 -16.50 7.60
C ASN A 372 12.90 -17.30 7.83
N GLY A 373 12.51 -18.17 6.90
CA GLY A 373 11.19 -18.78 6.90
C GLY A 373 10.06 -17.74 6.81
N PHE A 374 10.31 -16.57 6.21
CA PHE A 374 9.30 -15.53 6.07
C PHE A 374 8.18 -15.97 5.15
N ALA A 375 6.96 -16.01 5.68
CA ALA A 375 5.73 -15.99 4.89
C ALA A 375 5.34 -14.54 4.57
N GLY A 376 4.71 -14.34 3.42
CA GLY A 376 4.30 -13.02 2.93
C GLY A 376 4.54 -12.86 1.44
N LEU A 377 4.73 -11.62 1.03
CA LEU A 377 4.83 -11.21 -0.36
C LEU A 377 6.18 -10.55 -0.61
N ILE A 378 6.82 -10.80 -1.76
CA ILE A 378 8.00 -10.00 -2.14
C ILE A 378 7.58 -8.52 -2.19
N PRO A 379 8.23 -7.62 -1.43
CA PRO A 379 7.92 -6.20 -1.45
C PRO A 379 8.28 -5.58 -2.79
N SER A 380 7.84 -4.34 -3.03
CA SER A 380 8.23 -3.63 -4.24
C SER A 380 9.77 -3.51 -4.33
N MET A 381 10.33 -3.87 -5.47
CA MET A 381 11.76 -3.70 -5.76
C MET A 381 12.07 -2.37 -6.46
N GLN A 382 11.10 -1.45 -6.58
CA GLN A 382 11.22 -0.22 -7.35
C GLN A 382 12.03 0.89 -6.64
N VAL A 383 12.98 0.51 -5.78
CA VAL A 383 13.99 1.40 -5.22
C VAL A 383 15.01 1.67 -6.32
N SER A 384 15.19 2.94 -6.73
CA SER A 384 15.85 3.25 -8.00
C SER A 384 17.33 2.86 -8.08
N SER A 385 18.04 2.80 -6.95
CA SER A 385 19.45 2.40 -6.87
C SER A 385 19.66 0.92 -6.55
N LEU A 386 18.60 0.14 -6.40
CA LEU A 386 18.68 -1.27 -6.02
C LEU A 386 19.36 -2.10 -7.12
N SER A 387 20.59 -2.51 -6.87
CA SER A 387 21.36 -3.38 -7.75
C SER A 387 21.22 -4.85 -7.39
N GLU A 388 20.98 -5.19 -6.12
CA GLU A 388 20.86 -6.58 -5.71
C GLU A 388 19.70 -6.82 -4.75
N PHE A 389 18.94 -7.89 -4.99
CA PHE A 389 17.87 -8.32 -4.10
C PHE A 389 17.97 -9.82 -3.85
N ALA A 390 17.93 -10.23 -2.58
CA ALA A 390 17.98 -11.64 -2.21
C ALA A 390 16.94 -11.97 -1.14
N CYS A 391 16.05 -12.91 -1.45
CA CYS A 391 14.99 -13.35 -0.55
C CYS A 391 14.82 -14.88 -0.54
N GLY A 392 15.79 -15.63 -1.07
CA GLY A 392 15.71 -17.10 -1.10
C GLY A 392 15.62 -17.75 0.28
N ASP A 393 15.26 -19.04 0.31
CA ASP A 393 15.04 -19.81 1.54
C ASP A 393 14.03 -19.15 2.50
N ASN A 394 12.86 -18.84 1.97
CA ASN A 394 11.72 -18.34 2.74
C ASN A 394 10.43 -19.05 2.30
N GLN A 395 9.30 -18.66 2.88
CA GLN A 395 7.97 -19.14 2.51
C GLN A 395 7.18 -18.04 1.78
N LEU A 396 7.89 -17.14 1.08
CA LEU A 396 7.25 -16.05 0.34
C LEU A 396 6.45 -16.64 -0.81
N ALA A 397 5.22 -16.17 -0.95
CA ALA A 397 4.28 -16.58 -1.97
C ALA A 397 3.95 -15.40 -2.89
N GLY A 398 3.00 -15.65 -3.79
CA GLY A 398 2.55 -14.68 -4.77
C GLY A 398 3.25 -14.86 -6.11
N SER A 399 3.47 -13.75 -6.81
CA SER A 399 4.20 -13.74 -8.09
C SER A 399 5.39 -12.79 -8.01
N LEU A 400 6.30 -12.91 -8.98
CA LEU A 400 7.42 -12.00 -9.12
C LEU A 400 6.91 -10.57 -9.36
N PRO A 401 7.38 -9.55 -8.62
CA PRO A 401 7.10 -8.15 -8.92
C PRO A 401 7.99 -7.67 -10.08
N SER A 402 7.67 -6.49 -10.63
CA SER A 402 8.55 -5.85 -11.62
C SER A 402 9.94 -5.55 -11.07
N PHE A 403 10.94 -5.79 -11.91
CA PHE A 403 12.34 -5.56 -11.60
C PHE A 403 12.69 -4.08 -11.88
N PRO A 404 13.47 -3.40 -11.01
CA PRO A 404 13.97 -2.08 -11.33
C PRO A 404 15.02 -2.15 -12.43
N ALA A 405 15.18 -1.08 -13.21
CA ALA A 405 16.14 -1.03 -14.31
C ALA A 405 17.61 -1.15 -13.85
N SER A 406 17.89 -0.92 -12.56
CA SER A 406 19.22 -1.00 -11.94
C SER A 406 19.60 -2.40 -11.46
N LEU A 407 18.68 -3.37 -11.43
CA LEU A 407 18.91 -4.69 -10.85
C LEU A 407 19.95 -5.49 -11.64
N THR A 408 21.09 -5.79 -11.04
CA THR A 408 22.17 -6.60 -11.62
C THR A 408 22.15 -8.04 -11.14
N ALA A 409 21.65 -8.31 -9.93
CA ALA A 409 21.52 -9.65 -9.38
C ALA A 409 20.23 -9.86 -8.58
N PHE A 410 19.56 -10.98 -8.83
CA PHE A 410 18.36 -11.37 -8.10
C PHE A 410 18.43 -12.83 -7.65
N SER A 411 18.15 -13.07 -6.37
CA SER A 411 18.13 -14.42 -5.78
C SER A 411 16.83 -14.66 -5.03
N CYS A 412 15.96 -15.52 -5.55
CA CYS A 412 14.66 -15.88 -4.98
C CYS A 412 14.40 -17.40 -5.04
N TYR A 413 15.44 -18.20 -4.85
CA TYR A 413 15.35 -19.66 -4.87
C TYR A 413 14.66 -20.21 -3.61
N ASN A 414 14.07 -21.40 -3.70
CA ASN A 414 13.36 -22.07 -2.60
C ASN A 414 12.26 -21.17 -1.98
N LEU A 415 11.31 -20.73 -2.80
CA LEU A 415 10.13 -19.98 -2.37
C LEU A 415 8.85 -20.64 -2.90
N GLN A 416 7.70 -19.98 -2.75
CA GLN A 416 6.42 -20.44 -3.27
C GLN A 416 5.90 -19.53 -4.41
N LEU A 417 6.81 -18.94 -5.20
CA LEU A 417 6.45 -17.99 -6.24
C LEU A 417 5.82 -18.69 -7.43
N ALA A 418 4.66 -18.21 -7.87
CA ALA A 418 3.92 -18.70 -9.02
C ALA A 418 3.78 -17.61 -10.10
N GLY A 419 3.20 -17.99 -11.25
CA GLY A 419 3.00 -17.08 -12.38
C GLY A 419 4.16 -17.13 -13.36
N SER A 420 4.49 -16.00 -13.97
CA SER A 420 5.51 -15.92 -15.02
C SER A 420 6.71 -15.09 -14.59
N LEU A 421 7.88 -15.41 -15.16
CA LEU A 421 9.02 -14.51 -15.13
C LEU A 421 8.67 -13.20 -15.83
N PRO A 422 8.97 -12.03 -15.22
CA PRO A 422 8.78 -10.74 -15.85
C PRO A 422 9.78 -10.50 -16.98
N ILE A 423 9.66 -9.34 -17.64
CA ILE A 423 10.71 -8.82 -18.52
C ILE A 423 11.96 -8.58 -17.67
N LEU A 424 13.09 -9.18 -18.07
CA LEU A 424 14.36 -9.01 -17.38
C LEU A 424 14.99 -7.65 -17.76
N PRO A 425 15.47 -6.83 -16.80
CA PRO A 425 16.10 -5.57 -17.10
C PRO A 425 17.46 -5.79 -17.78
N ALA A 426 17.87 -4.87 -18.65
CA ALA A 426 19.09 -5.02 -19.44
C ALA A 426 20.39 -5.06 -18.62
N SER A 427 20.34 -4.58 -17.38
CA SER A 427 21.42 -4.60 -16.38
C SER A 427 21.57 -5.94 -15.66
N LEU A 428 20.56 -6.83 -15.74
CA LEU A 428 20.60 -8.11 -15.03
C LEU A 428 21.72 -8.98 -15.58
N THR A 429 22.55 -9.50 -14.67
CA THR A 429 23.66 -10.40 -14.98
C THR A 429 23.48 -11.78 -14.36
N TYR A 430 22.76 -11.84 -13.24
CA TYR A 430 22.56 -13.04 -12.44
C TYR A 430 21.10 -13.16 -11.99
N TYR A 431 20.49 -14.31 -12.24
CA TYR A 431 19.19 -14.67 -11.67
C TYR A 431 19.21 -16.11 -11.13
N SER A 432 19.00 -16.27 -9.83
CA SER A 432 18.69 -17.55 -9.19
C SER A 432 17.24 -17.58 -8.72
N GLY A 433 16.39 -18.33 -9.43
CA GLY A 433 14.96 -18.52 -9.13
C GLY A 433 14.55 -20.00 -9.07
N ALA A 434 15.51 -20.90 -8.81
CA ALA A 434 15.27 -22.33 -8.75
C ALA A 434 14.31 -22.73 -7.61
N ASN A 435 13.65 -23.87 -7.73
CA ASN A 435 12.73 -24.42 -6.72
C ASN A 435 11.60 -23.44 -6.36
N ASN A 436 10.74 -23.18 -7.35
CA ASN A 436 9.57 -22.32 -7.27
C ASN A 436 8.43 -22.96 -8.08
N LEU A 437 7.34 -22.22 -8.31
CA LEU A 437 6.17 -22.65 -9.08
C LEU A 437 6.00 -21.80 -10.35
N LEU A 438 7.08 -21.24 -10.90
CA LEU A 438 7.04 -20.40 -12.09
C LEU A 438 6.66 -21.23 -13.33
N THR A 439 5.82 -20.67 -14.20
CA THR A 439 5.22 -21.39 -15.34
C THR A 439 5.51 -20.80 -16.70
N GLY A 440 5.77 -19.50 -16.76
CA GLY A 440 5.89 -18.74 -18.00
C GLY A 440 7.06 -17.77 -18.00
N TYR A 441 7.30 -17.14 -19.14
CA TYR A 441 8.27 -16.06 -19.31
C TYR A 441 7.69 -15.01 -20.25
N LEU A 442 7.65 -13.76 -19.80
CA LEU A 442 7.03 -12.62 -20.51
C LEU A 442 8.04 -11.77 -21.28
N GLY A 443 9.34 -12.03 -21.13
CA GLY A 443 10.38 -11.26 -21.80
C GLY A 443 10.45 -11.56 -23.30
N THR A 444 10.84 -10.55 -24.06
CA THR A 444 11.00 -10.63 -25.53
C THR A 444 12.47 -10.59 -25.96
N SER A 445 13.37 -10.17 -25.07
CA SER A 445 14.81 -10.16 -25.29
C SER A 445 15.56 -10.35 -23.97
N ILE A 446 16.80 -10.84 -24.07
CA ILE A 446 17.75 -10.92 -22.96
C ILE A 446 18.99 -10.13 -23.35
N SER A 447 19.52 -9.35 -22.41
CA SER A 447 20.75 -8.59 -22.60
C SER A 447 21.98 -9.50 -22.73
N ILE A 448 22.94 -9.12 -23.57
CA ILE A 448 24.25 -9.81 -23.71
C ILE A 448 25.04 -9.85 -22.38
N GLN A 449 24.69 -8.99 -21.42
CA GLN A 449 25.32 -8.98 -20.10
C GLN A 449 24.87 -10.16 -19.23
N PHE A 450 23.68 -10.74 -19.48
CA PHE A 450 23.11 -11.81 -18.68
C PHE A 450 23.93 -13.10 -18.77
N GLY A 451 24.51 -13.54 -17.66
CA GLY A 451 25.53 -14.60 -17.64
C GLY A 451 25.17 -15.82 -16.80
N SER A 452 24.22 -15.72 -15.87
CA SER A 452 23.81 -16.84 -15.02
C SER A 452 22.31 -16.84 -14.80
N VAL A 453 21.66 -17.92 -15.19
CA VAL A 453 20.25 -18.17 -14.93
C VAL A 453 20.07 -19.58 -14.36
N TYR A 454 19.51 -19.64 -13.15
CA TYR A 454 19.16 -20.88 -12.48
C TYR A 454 17.66 -20.88 -12.22
N LEU A 455 16.91 -21.60 -13.04
CA LEU A 455 15.45 -21.75 -12.96
C LEU A 455 15.04 -23.22 -12.87
N GLY A 456 15.97 -24.08 -12.45
CA GLY A 456 15.66 -25.48 -12.25
C GLY A 456 14.58 -25.72 -11.19
N PHE A 457 13.91 -26.86 -11.24
CA PHE A 457 12.83 -27.24 -10.33
C PHE A 457 11.70 -26.18 -10.27
N ASN A 458 11.17 -25.82 -11.43
CA ASN A 458 9.99 -24.96 -11.57
C ASN A 458 8.88 -25.73 -12.32
N ASN A 459 7.87 -25.03 -12.81
CA ASN A 459 6.80 -25.59 -13.67
C ASN A 459 6.80 -24.93 -15.05
N LEU A 460 7.98 -24.54 -15.56
CA LEU A 460 8.08 -23.79 -16.83
C LEU A 460 7.51 -24.60 -17.98
N SER A 461 6.57 -24.00 -18.70
CA SER A 461 6.05 -24.55 -19.94
C SER A 461 7.13 -24.68 -21.01
N GLN A 462 6.94 -25.58 -21.98
CA GLN A 462 7.87 -25.76 -23.09
C GLN A 462 8.12 -24.45 -23.85
N ALA A 463 7.08 -23.64 -24.05
CA ALA A 463 7.20 -22.33 -24.68
C ALA A 463 8.11 -21.38 -23.89
N ALA A 464 8.03 -21.40 -22.55
CA ALA A 464 8.91 -20.57 -21.72
C ALA A 464 10.36 -21.06 -21.76
N VAL A 465 10.59 -22.37 -21.67
CA VAL A 465 11.92 -22.98 -21.80
C VAL A 465 12.56 -22.63 -23.13
N ASP A 466 11.84 -22.80 -24.24
CA ASP A 466 12.32 -22.46 -25.57
C ASP A 466 12.60 -20.97 -25.71
N ALA A 467 11.70 -20.11 -25.23
CA ALA A 467 11.87 -18.66 -25.30
C ALA A 467 13.13 -18.18 -24.55
N ILE A 468 13.40 -18.73 -23.36
CA ILE A 468 14.61 -18.42 -22.59
C ILE A 468 15.85 -18.84 -23.39
N LEU A 469 15.91 -20.08 -23.88
CA LEU A 469 17.05 -20.59 -24.64
C LEU A 469 17.30 -19.79 -25.92
N VAL A 470 16.25 -19.51 -26.70
CA VAL A 470 16.32 -18.74 -27.94
C VAL A 470 16.83 -17.32 -27.68
N GLN A 471 16.32 -16.65 -26.64
CA GLN A 471 16.72 -15.28 -26.34
C GLN A 471 18.16 -15.20 -25.79
N LEU A 472 18.60 -16.17 -24.99
CA LEU A 472 20.00 -16.28 -24.59
C LEU A 472 20.92 -16.48 -25.82
N ALA A 473 20.53 -17.37 -26.74
CA ALA A 473 21.30 -17.63 -27.95
C ALA A 473 21.39 -16.39 -28.84
N ALA A 474 20.26 -15.67 -29.00
CA ALA A 474 20.19 -14.42 -29.74
C ALA A 474 21.00 -13.29 -29.10
N ALA A 475 21.09 -13.24 -27.77
CA ALA A 475 21.93 -12.28 -27.05
C ALA A 475 23.43 -12.45 -27.36
N GLY A 476 23.86 -13.65 -27.76
CA GLY A 476 25.19 -13.89 -28.33
C GLY A 476 26.36 -13.75 -27.35
N LYS A 477 26.14 -13.90 -26.05
CA LYS A 477 27.21 -13.82 -25.05
C LYS A 477 28.24 -14.94 -25.26
N ASN A 478 29.49 -14.56 -25.49
CA ASN A 478 30.61 -15.45 -25.82
C ASN A 478 31.81 -15.35 -24.86
N SER A 479 31.71 -14.54 -23.80
CA SER A 479 32.75 -14.34 -22.79
C SER A 479 32.15 -14.17 -21.38
N GLY A 480 32.97 -14.25 -20.32
CA GLY A 480 32.53 -14.19 -18.92
C GLY A 480 31.77 -15.43 -18.41
N THR A 481 30.92 -15.26 -17.40
CA THR A 481 30.06 -16.34 -16.88
C THR A 481 28.94 -16.66 -17.86
N ARG A 482 28.69 -17.95 -18.11
CA ARG A 482 27.71 -18.45 -19.10
C ARG A 482 27.07 -19.77 -18.61
N VAL A 483 26.08 -19.65 -17.72
CA VAL A 483 25.39 -20.80 -17.12
C VAL A 483 23.88 -20.65 -17.28
N CYS A 484 23.22 -21.69 -17.75
CA CYS A 484 21.77 -21.78 -17.87
C CYS A 484 21.31 -23.14 -17.34
N ASP A 485 20.60 -23.14 -16.22
CA ASP A 485 19.97 -24.34 -15.67
C ASP A 485 18.46 -24.19 -15.68
N LEU A 486 17.80 -24.99 -16.51
CA LEU A 486 16.34 -25.11 -16.62
C LEU A 486 15.86 -26.53 -16.27
N SER A 487 16.71 -27.34 -15.64
CA SER A 487 16.45 -28.76 -15.35
C SER A 487 15.59 -29.00 -14.11
N GLY A 488 15.29 -30.25 -13.79
CA GLY A 488 14.59 -30.63 -12.57
C GLY A 488 13.08 -30.80 -12.75
N ALA A 489 12.48 -31.49 -11.79
CA ALA A 489 11.07 -31.88 -11.86
C ALA A 489 10.14 -30.66 -12.06
N GLY A 490 9.15 -30.81 -12.96
CA GLY A 490 8.12 -29.81 -13.26
C GLY A 490 8.37 -28.97 -14.52
N ASN A 491 9.62 -28.61 -14.83
CA ASN A 491 9.94 -27.91 -16.07
C ASN A 491 9.73 -28.83 -17.28
N ALA A 492 9.20 -28.29 -18.37
CA ALA A 492 9.06 -29.03 -19.62
C ALA A 492 10.42 -29.25 -20.31
N ALA A 493 10.54 -30.34 -21.08
CA ALA A 493 11.66 -30.53 -21.99
C ALA A 493 11.59 -29.52 -23.16
N PRO A 494 12.74 -29.01 -23.64
CA PRO A 494 12.79 -28.10 -24.78
C PRO A 494 12.23 -28.75 -26.05
N SER A 495 11.64 -27.96 -26.94
CA SER A 495 11.26 -28.44 -28.28
C SER A 495 12.49 -28.51 -29.21
N ALA A 496 12.27 -28.89 -30.47
CA ALA A 496 13.33 -28.82 -31.50
C ALA A 496 13.94 -27.40 -31.63
N THR A 497 13.13 -26.35 -31.45
CA THR A 497 13.59 -24.96 -31.46
C THR A 497 14.49 -24.68 -30.26
N GLY A 498 14.07 -25.09 -29.05
CA GLY A 498 14.87 -24.94 -27.84
C GLY A 498 16.19 -25.74 -27.90
N LEU A 499 16.18 -26.95 -28.44
CA LEU A 499 17.38 -27.77 -28.64
C LEU A 499 18.37 -27.15 -29.64
N THR A 500 17.85 -26.51 -30.70
CA THR A 500 18.68 -25.74 -31.65
C THR A 500 19.36 -24.57 -30.93
N ALA A 501 18.60 -23.80 -30.15
CA ALA A 501 19.16 -22.69 -29.36
C ALA A 501 20.17 -23.17 -28.31
N LYS A 502 19.89 -24.30 -27.63
CA LYS A 502 20.82 -24.96 -26.70
C LYS A 502 22.14 -25.31 -27.40
N THR A 503 22.09 -25.84 -28.61
CA THR A 503 23.31 -26.15 -29.39
C THR A 503 24.12 -24.90 -29.69
N THR A 504 23.47 -23.79 -30.08
CA THR A 504 24.13 -22.49 -30.25
C THR A 504 24.81 -22.02 -28.97
N LEU A 505 24.12 -22.11 -27.82
CA LEU A 505 24.67 -21.73 -26.52
C LEU A 505 25.90 -22.57 -26.14
N LEU A 506 25.84 -23.89 -26.34
CA LEU A 506 26.99 -24.78 -26.12
C LEU A 506 28.18 -24.38 -27.01
N GLY A 507 27.94 -24.03 -28.28
CA GLY A 507 28.97 -23.50 -29.19
C GLY A 507 29.56 -22.15 -28.76
N LEU A 508 28.78 -21.33 -28.05
CA LEU A 508 29.23 -20.09 -27.39
C LEU A 508 29.90 -20.35 -26.02
N GLY A 509 30.10 -21.61 -25.63
CA GLY A 509 30.76 -22.01 -24.38
C GLY A 509 29.89 -21.83 -23.14
N TRP A 510 28.56 -21.95 -23.26
CA TRP A 510 27.65 -22.01 -22.12
C TRP A 510 27.63 -23.41 -21.49
N THR A 511 27.41 -23.47 -20.19
CA THR A 511 26.92 -24.70 -19.53
C THR A 511 25.39 -24.64 -19.52
N VAL A 512 24.72 -25.56 -20.24
CA VAL A 512 23.26 -25.57 -20.38
C VAL A 512 22.66 -26.90 -19.93
N THR A 513 21.85 -26.87 -18.87
CA THR A 513 21.14 -28.03 -18.32
C THR A 513 19.64 -27.87 -18.55
N THR A 514 18.99 -28.88 -19.13
CA THR A 514 17.54 -28.94 -19.41
C THR A 514 17.05 -30.36 -19.12
N ASN A 515 15.74 -30.55 -18.97
CA ASN A 515 15.13 -31.88 -18.92
C ASN A 515 15.20 -32.64 -20.24
#